data_AF-A0A832W4C6-F1
#
_entry.id   AF-A0A832W4C6-F1
#
_cell.length_a   1.000
_cell.length_b   1.000
_cell.length_c   1.000
_cell.angle_alpha   90.00
_cell.angle_beta   90.00
_cell.angle_gamma   90.00
#
_symmetry.space_group_name_H-M   'P 1'
#
loop_
_entity.id
_entity.type
_entity.pdbx_description
1 polymer ?
#
loop_
_entity_poly.entity_id
_entity_poly.type
_entity_poly.pdbx_seq_one_letter_code
_entity_poly.pdbx_strand_id
1 'polypeptide(L)'
;MLRCIYKMATKLLGRFKRDRIWQGLEGVRCDVDNKIDLAIYVDAYRTSIQLYEYIRDEFAEILRLAKSLEQIIEGEEQAIVSQISGRVEDVRHILKADHELARDVRLMGNDFLIGEALDVLYQLKDMYAQVAAEHDLFDDFPPLLLSAEEEGFAWRDFKTGARGRGLVELSTAYAPALVAMFMIYSYGASEGREVYLLVEEPEAHAHPVMAHFLGRLAARLAERAEEAGLGFHAVFATHSLDFLMGAHGKHSKAYILRRTAEKVYVQGVWDGRSYVPGLSDPGAYEVLTGK
;
A
#
# COMPACT_ATOMS: atom_id res chain seq x y z
N MET A 1 -3.44 14.68 2.70
CA MET A 1 -2.10 15.00 2.15
C MET A 1 -1.75 14.08 0.97
N LEU A 2 -1.72 12.75 1.16
CA LEU A 2 -1.33 11.82 0.09
C LEU A 2 -2.16 11.99 -1.20
N ARG A 3 -3.48 12.18 -1.08
CA ARG A 3 -4.35 12.49 -2.23
C ARG A 3 -3.96 13.76 -3.01
N CYS A 4 -3.40 14.79 -2.35
CA CYS A 4 -2.86 15.95 -3.04
C CYS A 4 -1.62 15.59 -3.86
N ILE A 5 -0.68 14.82 -3.29
CA ILE A 5 0.52 14.37 -4.00
C ILE A 5 0.12 13.50 -5.20
N TYR A 6 -0.78 12.54 -4.97
CA TYR A 6 -1.31 11.66 -6.01
C TYR A 6 -1.85 12.46 -7.20
N LYS A 7 -2.69 13.46 -6.94
CA LYS A 7 -3.30 14.31 -7.98
C LYS A 7 -2.28 15.02 -8.88
N MET A 8 -1.09 15.32 -8.38
CA MET A 8 -0.08 16.11 -9.12
C MET A 8 0.75 15.26 -10.09
N ALA A 9 0.60 13.94 -10.08
CA ALA A 9 1.36 13.06 -10.95
C ALA A 9 0.78 12.95 -12.37
N THR A 10 1.68 12.76 -13.34
CA THR A 10 1.34 12.60 -14.75
C THR A 10 0.57 11.30 -14.97
N LYS A 11 1.07 10.20 -14.38
CA LYS A 11 0.43 8.88 -14.38
C LYS A 11 -0.02 8.51 -12.97
N LEU A 12 -1.25 8.02 -12.88
CA LEU A 12 -1.92 7.69 -11.63
C LEU A 12 -2.22 6.20 -11.61
N LEU A 13 -1.74 5.50 -10.59
CA LEU A 13 -1.97 4.09 -10.36
C LEU A 13 -2.57 3.91 -8.96
N GLY A 14 -3.82 3.46 -8.88
CA GLY A 14 -4.53 3.33 -7.61
C GLY A 14 -6.04 3.25 -7.81
N ARG A 15 -6.77 2.98 -6.73
CA ARG A 15 -8.22 2.79 -6.75
C ARG A 15 -9.03 4.05 -7.07
N PHE A 16 -8.46 5.22 -6.83
CA PHE A 16 -9.15 6.48 -7.11
C PHE A 16 -9.15 6.77 -8.62
N LYS A 17 -10.33 6.64 -9.25
CA LYS A 17 -10.55 7.18 -10.60
C LYS A 17 -10.35 8.70 -10.60
N ARG A 18 -9.82 9.24 -11.71
CA ARG A 18 -9.46 10.68 -11.84
C ARG A 18 -10.59 11.65 -11.49
N ASP A 19 -11.84 11.29 -11.80
CA ASP A 19 -13.06 12.04 -11.49
C ASP A 19 -13.38 12.04 -9.98
N ARG A 20 -13.08 10.95 -9.27
CA ARG A 20 -13.33 10.82 -7.82
C ARG A 20 -12.21 11.35 -6.94
N ILE A 21 -11.00 11.55 -7.48
CA ILE A 21 -9.89 12.18 -6.73
C ILE A 21 -10.31 13.55 -6.17
N TRP A 22 -11.21 14.27 -6.85
CA TRP A 22 -11.68 15.60 -6.46
C TRP A 22 -12.72 15.59 -5.34
N GLN A 23 -13.45 14.49 -5.16
CA GLN A 23 -14.51 14.40 -4.14
C GLN A 23 -13.90 14.48 -2.73
N GLY A 24 -14.27 15.50 -1.96
CA GLY A 24 -13.72 15.77 -0.63
C GLY A 24 -12.39 16.53 -0.60
N LEU A 25 -11.92 17.06 -1.74
CA LEU A 25 -10.83 18.05 -1.81
C LEU A 25 -11.35 19.46 -2.14
N GLU A 26 -12.65 19.70 -2.01
CA GLU A 26 -13.27 21.01 -2.21
C GLU A 26 -12.64 22.05 -1.27
N GLY A 27 -12.13 23.14 -1.84
CA GLY A 27 -11.42 24.18 -1.09
C GLY A 27 -9.99 23.84 -0.67
N VAL A 28 -9.47 22.64 -1.00
CA VAL A 28 -8.08 22.26 -0.73
C VAL A 28 -7.18 22.68 -1.90
N ARG A 29 -6.21 23.55 -1.63
CA ARG A 29 -5.15 23.89 -2.58
C ARG A 29 -4.00 22.89 -2.47
N CYS A 30 -3.71 22.20 -3.56
CA CYS A 30 -2.59 21.26 -3.65
C CYS A 30 -1.57 21.84 -4.63
N ASP A 31 -0.41 22.25 -4.14
CA ASP A 31 0.70 22.73 -4.95
C ASP A 31 1.93 21.83 -4.68
N VAL A 32 2.65 21.46 -5.73
CA VAL A 32 3.90 20.68 -5.65
C VAL A 32 4.87 21.29 -6.66
N ASP A 33 6.07 21.65 -6.20
CA ASP A 33 7.07 22.34 -7.02
C ASP A 33 7.73 21.42 -8.06
N ASN A 34 7.71 20.10 -7.81
CA ASN A 34 8.34 19.11 -8.66
C ASN A 34 7.34 18.37 -9.55
N LYS A 35 7.79 18.01 -10.76
CA LYS A 35 7.04 17.12 -11.64
C LYS A 35 7.07 15.70 -11.08
N ILE A 36 5.91 15.13 -10.82
CA ILE A 36 5.77 13.71 -10.46
C ILE A 36 5.39 12.94 -11.72
N ASP A 37 6.19 11.96 -12.12
CA ASP A 37 5.92 11.16 -13.31
C ASP A 37 4.86 10.09 -13.01
N LEU A 38 5.03 9.39 -11.88
CA LEU A 38 4.17 8.29 -11.48
C LEU A 38 3.84 8.38 -9.98
N ALA A 39 2.55 8.35 -9.64
CA ALA A 39 2.11 8.15 -8.27
C ALA A 39 1.33 6.84 -8.15
N ILE A 40 1.68 6.04 -7.15
CA ILE A 40 1.09 4.75 -6.83
C ILE A 40 0.43 4.88 -5.46
N TYR A 41 -0.89 4.79 -5.42
CA TYR A 41 -1.66 4.87 -4.18
C TYR A 41 -2.10 3.49 -3.73
N VAL A 42 -1.63 3.06 -2.57
CA VAL A 42 -1.93 1.76 -1.98
C VAL A 42 -2.74 1.95 -0.71
N ASP A 43 -3.86 1.25 -0.63
CA ASP A 43 -4.64 1.12 0.59
C ASP A 43 -4.21 -0.16 1.32
N ALA A 44 -3.58 -0.01 2.49
CA ALA A 44 -3.08 -1.15 3.26
C ALA A 44 -4.20 -1.92 3.98
N TYR A 45 -5.42 -1.36 4.09
CA TYR A 45 -6.57 -2.06 4.67
C TYR A 45 -7.13 -3.08 3.67
N ARG A 46 -6.46 -4.23 3.64
CA ARG A 46 -6.62 -5.38 2.74
C ARG A 46 -8.01 -6.05 2.69
N THR A 47 -8.99 -5.59 3.47
CA THR A 47 -10.31 -6.24 3.60
C THR A 47 -11.03 -6.38 2.25
N SER A 48 -10.81 -5.48 1.30
CA SER A 48 -11.44 -5.52 -0.01
C SER A 48 -10.79 -6.47 -1.03
N ILE A 49 -9.48 -6.75 -0.96
CA ILE A 49 -8.84 -7.69 -1.90
C ILE A 49 -9.26 -9.13 -1.61
N GLN A 50 -9.29 -9.50 -0.33
CA GLN A 50 -9.68 -10.86 0.07
C GLN A 50 -11.15 -11.11 -0.25
N LEU A 51 -11.99 -10.09 0.00
CA LEU A 51 -13.38 -10.12 -0.41
C LEU A 51 -13.50 -10.29 -1.93
N TYR A 52 -12.73 -9.55 -2.73
CA TYR A 52 -12.71 -9.71 -4.17
C TYR A 52 -12.40 -11.14 -4.60
N GLU A 53 -11.31 -11.70 -4.10
CA GLU A 53 -10.91 -13.05 -4.50
C GLU A 53 -11.92 -14.11 -4.05
N TYR A 54 -12.57 -13.92 -2.91
CA TYR A 54 -13.63 -14.81 -2.43
C TYR A 54 -14.87 -14.81 -3.34
N ILE A 55 -15.26 -13.65 -3.88
CA ILE A 55 -16.47 -13.50 -4.71
C ILE A 55 -16.20 -13.46 -6.22
N ARG A 56 -14.93 -13.53 -6.64
CA ARG A 56 -14.55 -13.38 -8.06
C ARG A 56 -15.24 -14.41 -8.94
N ASP A 57 -15.29 -15.65 -8.48
CA ASP A 57 -15.85 -16.76 -9.25
C ASP A 57 -17.39 -16.62 -9.34
N GLU A 58 -18.04 -16.08 -8.31
CA GLU A 58 -19.46 -15.70 -8.34
C GLU A 58 -19.73 -14.60 -9.36
N PHE A 59 -18.89 -13.56 -9.44
CA PHE A 59 -19.03 -12.55 -10.50
C PHE A 59 -18.81 -13.13 -11.89
N ALA A 60 -17.85 -14.03 -12.07
CA ALA A 60 -17.61 -14.69 -13.34
C ALA A 60 -18.82 -15.53 -13.76
N GLU A 61 -19.46 -16.23 -12.81
CA GLU A 61 -20.66 -17.01 -13.05
C GLU A 61 -21.86 -16.12 -13.39
N ILE A 62 -22.08 -15.03 -12.66
CA ILE A 62 -23.14 -14.05 -12.98
C ILE A 62 -22.96 -13.51 -14.40
N LEU A 63 -21.75 -13.14 -14.79
CA LEU A 63 -21.46 -12.63 -16.14
C LEU A 63 -21.66 -13.71 -17.21
N ARG A 64 -21.29 -14.95 -16.92
CA ARG A 64 -21.54 -16.09 -17.82
C ARG A 64 -23.02 -16.33 -18.02
N LEU A 65 -23.81 -16.33 -16.94
CA LEU A 65 -25.26 -16.49 -16.98
C LEU A 65 -25.94 -15.33 -17.72
N ALA A 66 -25.53 -14.09 -17.44
CA ALA A 66 -26.04 -12.91 -18.13
C ALA A 66 -25.78 -12.97 -19.64
N LYS A 67 -24.56 -13.36 -20.05
CA LYS A 67 -24.22 -13.57 -21.46
C LYS A 67 -25.08 -14.65 -22.12
N SER A 68 -25.38 -15.74 -21.42
CA SER A 68 -26.29 -16.78 -21.93
C SER A 68 -27.72 -16.25 -22.06
N LEU A 69 -28.19 -15.42 -21.13
CA LEU A 69 -29.52 -14.80 -21.19
C LEU A 69 -29.64 -13.81 -22.34
N GLU A 70 -28.62 -12.99 -22.60
CA GLU A 70 -28.57 -12.03 -23.73
C GLU A 70 -28.72 -12.71 -25.10
N GLN A 71 -28.47 -14.02 -25.21
CA GLN A 71 -28.66 -14.80 -26.44
C GLN A 71 -30.10 -15.30 -26.63
N ILE A 72 -30.93 -15.21 -25.59
CA ILE A 72 -32.28 -15.81 -25.55
C ILE A 72 -33.37 -14.72 -25.49
N ILE A 73 -33.08 -13.62 -24.82
CA ILE A 73 -34.04 -12.52 -24.60
C ILE A 73 -33.82 -11.38 -25.60
N GLU A 74 -34.88 -10.66 -25.95
CA GLU A 74 -34.86 -9.52 -26.88
C GLU A 74 -35.53 -8.28 -26.26
N GLY A 75 -35.29 -7.10 -26.84
CA GLY A 75 -35.97 -5.86 -26.43
C GLY A 75 -35.51 -5.33 -25.07
N GLU A 76 -36.44 -4.86 -24.25
CA GLU A 76 -36.13 -4.20 -22.96
C GLU A 76 -35.42 -5.13 -21.96
N GLU A 77 -35.73 -6.42 -21.98
CA GLU A 77 -35.13 -7.42 -21.10
C GLU A 77 -33.63 -7.59 -21.38
N GLN A 78 -33.25 -7.57 -22.67
CA GLN A 78 -31.85 -7.60 -23.08
C GLN A 78 -31.09 -6.36 -22.58
N ALA A 79 -31.71 -5.18 -22.69
CA ALA A 79 -31.12 -3.95 -22.19
C ALA A 79 -30.92 -3.98 -20.66
N ILE A 80 -31.85 -4.56 -19.90
CA ILE A 80 -31.71 -4.75 -18.45
C ILE A 80 -30.55 -5.70 -18.13
N VAL A 81 -30.43 -6.83 -18.83
CA VAL A 81 -29.34 -7.78 -18.59
C VAL A 81 -27.98 -7.16 -18.92
N SER A 82 -27.86 -6.42 -20.02
CA SER A 82 -26.62 -5.70 -20.34
C SER A 82 -26.27 -4.65 -19.29
N GLN A 83 -27.26 -3.96 -18.70
CA GLN A 83 -27.01 -3.04 -17.58
C GLN A 83 -26.53 -3.77 -16.31
N ILE A 84 -27.10 -4.94 -16.00
CA ILE A 84 -26.65 -5.77 -14.88
C ILE A 84 -25.20 -6.23 -15.11
N SER A 85 -24.90 -6.79 -16.29
CA SER A 85 -23.54 -7.18 -16.69
C SER A 85 -22.56 -6.02 -16.56
N GLY A 86 -22.93 -4.83 -17.05
CA GLY A 86 -22.13 -3.63 -16.93
C GLY A 86 -21.85 -3.24 -15.47
N ARG A 87 -22.87 -3.27 -14.60
CA ARG A 87 -22.71 -2.98 -13.17
C ARG A 87 -21.85 -4.02 -12.45
N VAL A 88 -21.99 -5.30 -12.81
CA VAL A 88 -21.16 -6.37 -12.25
C VAL A 88 -19.70 -6.18 -12.66
N GLU A 89 -19.43 -5.85 -13.93
CA GLU A 89 -18.06 -5.53 -14.37
C GLU A 89 -17.50 -4.27 -13.71
N ASP A 90 -18.32 -3.23 -13.50
CA ASP A 90 -17.91 -2.03 -12.76
C ASP A 90 -17.47 -2.39 -11.33
N VAL A 91 -18.24 -3.21 -10.62
CA VAL A 91 -17.90 -3.69 -9.28
C VAL A 91 -16.66 -4.58 -9.32
N ARG A 92 -16.57 -5.50 -10.30
CA ARG A 92 -15.42 -6.38 -10.47
C ARG A 92 -14.14 -5.59 -10.70
N HIS A 93 -14.17 -4.55 -11.54
CA HIS A 93 -13.03 -3.70 -11.83
C HIS A 93 -12.58 -2.89 -10.60
N ILE A 94 -13.52 -2.37 -9.80
CA ILE A 94 -13.19 -1.68 -8.55
C ILE A 94 -12.48 -2.61 -7.56
N LEU A 95 -12.95 -3.86 -7.47
CA LEU A 95 -12.47 -4.83 -6.50
C LEU A 95 -11.18 -5.55 -6.94
N LYS A 96 -11.03 -5.83 -8.25
CA LYS A 96 -9.82 -6.42 -8.86
C LYS A 96 -8.64 -5.44 -8.94
N ALA A 97 -8.90 -4.15 -8.76
CA ALA A 97 -7.97 -3.06 -9.01
C ALA A 97 -6.57 -3.30 -8.43
N ASP A 98 -6.42 -3.95 -7.27
CA ASP A 98 -5.11 -4.08 -6.63
C ASP A 98 -4.19 -5.11 -7.29
N HIS A 99 -4.74 -6.20 -7.84
CA HIS A 99 -3.92 -7.17 -8.60
C HIS A 99 -3.47 -6.58 -9.92
N GLU A 100 -4.39 -5.93 -10.64
CA GLU A 100 -4.07 -5.22 -11.89
C GLU A 100 -3.09 -4.08 -11.64
N LEU A 101 -3.29 -3.31 -10.57
CA LEU A 101 -2.38 -2.27 -10.12
C LEU A 101 -0.98 -2.82 -9.84
N ALA A 102 -0.87 -3.91 -9.07
CA ALA A 102 0.41 -4.51 -8.75
C ALA A 102 1.13 -5.01 -10.02
N ARG A 103 0.39 -5.63 -10.96
CA ARG A 103 0.93 -6.04 -12.27
C ARG A 103 1.40 -4.85 -13.09
N ASP A 104 0.61 -3.78 -13.16
CA ASP A 104 0.94 -2.58 -13.92
C ASP A 104 2.23 -1.94 -13.41
N VAL A 105 2.39 -1.81 -12.09
CA VAL A 105 3.63 -1.30 -11.49
C VAL A 105 4.79 -2.25 -11.79
N ARG A 106 4.59 -3.57 -11.64
CA ARG A 106 5.63 -4.58 -11.93
C ARG A 106 6.13 -4.51 -13.38
N LEU A 107 5.22 -4.37 -14.33
CA LEU A 107 5.52 -4.27 -15.77
C LEU A 107 6.20 -2.94 -16.14
N MET A 108 5.98 -1.91 -15.34
CA MET A 108 6.69 -0.63 -15.47
C MET A 108 8.09 -0.68 -14.85
N GLY A 109 8.43 -1.69 -14.06
CA GLY A 109 9.70 -1.81 -13.36
C GLY A 109 10.79 -2.51 -14.16
N ASN A 110 12.03 -2.11 -13.92
CA ASN A 110 13.22 -2.78 -14.42
C ASN A 110 13.53 -4.00 -13.54
N ASP A 111 13.69 -5.18 -14.15
CA ASP A 111 13.98 -6.44 -13.45
C ASP A 111 15.25 -6.40 -12.61
N PHE A 112 16.28 -5.69 -13.06
CA PHE A 112 17.53 -5.49 -12.32
C PHE A 112 17.28 -4.73 -11.02
N LEU A 113 16.55 -3.60 -11.08
CA LEU A 113 16.22 -2.79 -9.90
C LEU A 113 15.26 -3.51 -8.95
N ILE A 114 14.34 -4.33 -9.48
CA ILE A 114 13.49 -5.18 -8.65
C ILE A 114 14.33 -6.24 -7.93
N GLY A 115 15.31 -6.83 -8.62
CA GLY A 115 16.29 -7.74 -8.01
C GLY A 115 17.06 -7.06 -6.87
N GLU A 116 17.55 -5.84 -7.09
CA GLU A 116 18.26 -5.07 -6.07
C GLU A 116 17.37 -4.77 -4.84
N ALA A 117 16.12 -4.38 -5.06
CA ALA A 117 15.17 -4.18 -3.96
C ALA A 117 14.84 -5.47 -3.19
N LEU A 118 14.78 -6.62 -3.88
CA LEU A 118 14.64 -7.92 -3.24
C LEU A 118 15.88 -8.26 -2.40
N ASP A 119 17.08 -7.98 -2.89
CA ASP A 119 18.32 -8.20 -2.14
C ASP A 119 18.35 -7.36 -0.85
N VAL A 120 17.87 -6.11 -0.88
CA VAL A 120 17.69 -5.28 0.31
C VAL A 120 16.73 -5.93 1.31
N LEU A 121 15.60 -6.48 0.84
CA LEU A 121 14.64 -7.19 1.67
C LEU A 121 15.27 -8.42 2.33
N TYR A 122 16.00 -9.24 1.56
CA TYR A 122 16.66 -10.44 2.08
C TYR A 122 17.75 -10.11 3.10
N GLN A 123 18.59 -9.10 2.83
CA GLN A 123 19.61 -8.64 3.78
C GLN A 123 18.98 -8.19 5.10
N LEU A 124 17.90 -7.40 5.04
CA LEU A 124 17.18 -6.97 6.25
C LEU A 124 16.56 -8.14 7.00
N LYS A 125 15.97 -9.10 6.28
CA LYS A 125 15.40 -10.30 6.89
C LYS A 125 16.46 -11.08 7.66
N ASP A 126 17.63 -11.31 7.05
CA ASP A 126 18.71 -12.07 7.66
C ASP A 126 19.28 -11.33 8.87
N MET A 127 19.42 -10.00 8.80
CA MET A 127 19.81 -9.18 9.95
C MET A 127 18.82 -9.30 11.12
N TYR A 128 17.52 -9.20 10.86
CA TYR A 128 16.50 -9.31 11.92
C TYR A 128 16.46 -10.73 12.50
N ALA A 129 16.68 -11.76 11.67
CA ALA A 129 16.75 -13.15 12.13
C ALA A 129 17.93 -13.39 13.07
N GLN A 130 19.09 -12.81 12.76
CA GLN A 130 20.25 -12.86 13.64
C GLN A 130 19.95 -12.20 14.99
N VAL A 131 19.43 -10.97 14.99
CA VAL A 131 19.08 -10.24 16.21
C VAL A 131 18.02 -10.98 17.03
N ALA A 132 17.01 -11.55 16.38
CA ALA A 132 15.96 -12.31 17.07
C ALA A 132 16.53 -13.56 17.74
N ALA A 133 17.44 -14.28 17.08
CA ALA A 133 18.09 -15.47 17.64
C ALA A 133 19.03 -15.12 18.81
N GLU A 134 19.76 -14.00 18.73
CA GLU A 134 20.68 -13.55 19.78
C GLU A 134 19.96 -13.09 21.05
N HIS A 135 18.72 -12.60 20.92
CA HIS A 135 17.97 -11.96 22.01
C HIS A 135 16.67 -12.68 22.40
N ASP A 136 16.41 -13.87 21.85
CA ASP A 136 15.17 -14.64 22.06
C ASP A 136 13.90 -13.80 21.82
N LEU A 137 13.90 -13.05 20.70
CA LEU A 137 12.80 -12.15 20.34
C LEU A 137 11.85 -12.83 19.35
N PHE A 138 10.65 -12.24 19.23
CA PHE A 138 9.68 -12.59 18.20
C PHE A 138 10.33 -12.63 16.82
N ASP A 139 10.27 -13.79 16.17
CA ASP A 139 11.04 -14.09 14.95
C ASP A 139 10.19 -14.11 13.66
N ASP A 140 8.90 -13.79 13.79
CA ASP A 140 7.94 -13.77 12.68
C ASP A 140 7.77 -12.33 12.14
N PHE A 141 8.90 -11.77 11.72
CA PHE A 141 9.03 -10.36 11.32
C PHE A 141 9.08 -10.09 9.81
N PRO A 142 9.45 -11.01 8.89
CA PRO A 142 9.32 -10.69 7.48
C PRO A 142 7.86 -10.91 7.07
N PRO A 143 7.26 -9.98 6.32
CA PRO A 143 6.02 -10.29 5.63
C PRO A 143 6.23 -11.48 4.68
N LEU A 144 5.16 -12.21 4.36
CA LEU A 144 5.16 -13.14 3.21
C LEU A 144 5.76 -12.45 1.99
N LEU A 145 6.56 -13.15 1.19
CA LEU A 145 6.95 -12.63 -0.12
C LEU A 145 5.75 -12.72 -1.04
N LEU A 146 5.22 -11.57 -1.46
CA LEU A 146 4.14 -11.50 -2.45
C LEU A 146 4.68 -11.18 -3.83
N SER A 147 4.09 -11.82 -4.84
CA SER A 147 4.27 -11.45 -6.25
C SER A 147 2.93 -11.34 -6.96
N ALA A 148 2.85 -10.39 -7.89
CA ALA A 148 1.71 -10.26 -8.80
C ALA A 148 2.03 -11.01 -10.10
N GLU A 149 1.40 -12.17 -10.27
CA GLU A 149 1.53 -13.03 -11.45
C GLU A 149 0.37 -12.80 -12.42
N GLU A 150 0.42 -13.42 -13.61
CA GLU A 150 -0.64 -13.28 -14.62
C GLU A 150 -2.03 -13.69 -14.09
N GLU A 151 -2.08 -14.81 -13.36
CA GLU A 151 -3.31 -15.45 -12.88
C GLU A 151 -3.80 -14.93 -11.51
N GLY A 152 -3.04 -14.07 -10.85
CA GLY A 152 -3.35 -13.61 -9.49
C GLY A 152 -2.13 -13.34 -8.65
N PHE A 153 -2.32 -13.18 -7.35
CA PHE A 153 -1.21 -13.11 -6.41
C PHE A 153 -0.63 -14.50 -6.15
N ALA A 154 0.70 -14.57 -6.01
CA ALA A 154 1.38 -15.71 -5.43
C ALA A 154 2.11 -15.27 -4.17
N TRP A 155 2.27 -16.19 -3.23
CA TRP A 155 2.97 -15.92 -1.98
C TRP A 155 3.90 -17.05 -1.59
N ARG A 156 4.97 -16.67 -0.88
CA ARG A 156 5.89 -17.58 -0.21
C ARG A 156 6.09 -17.14 1.23
N ASP A 157 5.91 -18.09 2.14
CA ASP A 157 6.24 -17.93 3.55
C ASP A 157 7.75 -18.14 3.75
N PHE A 158 8.40 -17.15 4.37
CA PHE A 158 9.84 -17.19 4.63
C PHE A 158 10.22 -18.09 5.80
N LYS A 159 9.32 -18.31 6.76
CA LYS A 159 9.53 -19.11 7.97
C LYS A 159 9.31 -20.59 7.67
N THR A 160 8.19 -20.93 7.05
CA THR A 160 7.83 -22.32 6.76
C THR A 160 8.30 -22.80 5.39
N GLY A 161 8.62 -21.88 4.48
CA GLY A 161 8.89 -22.21 3.07
C GLY A 161 7.63 -22.55 2.26
N ALA A 162 6.45 -22.52 2.89
CA ALA A 162 5.18 -22.77 2.24
C ALA A 162 4.93 -21.77 1.10
N ARG A 163 4.15 -22.20 0.11
CA ARG A 163 3.80 -21.39 -1.05
C ARG A 163 2.33 -21.57 -1.37
N GLY A 164 1.71 -20.53 -1.90
CA GLY A 164 0.33 -20.58 -2.34
C GLY A 164 0.00 -19.54 -3.39
N ARG A 165 -1.24 -19.60 -3.86
CA ARG A 165 -1.83 -18.65 -4.79
C ARG A 165 -3.07 -18.03 -4.16
N GLY A 166 -3.34 -16.78 -4.50
CA GLY A 166 -4.40 -15.98 -3.91
C GLY A 166 -4.11 -15.59 -2.46
N LEU A 167 -4.91 -14.66 -1.99
CA LEU A 167 -4.93 -14.02 -0.68
C LEU A 167 -6.16 -14.41 0.15
N VAL A 168 -7.15 -15.14 -0.39
CA VAL A 168 -8.40 -15.54 0.31
C VAL A 168 -8.13 -16.15 1.68
N GLU A 169 -7.30 -17.20 1.72
CA GLU A 169 -7.02 -17.98 2.93
C GLU A 169 -5.94 -17.35 3.83
N LEU A 170 -5.35 -16.23 3.41
CA LEU A 170 -4.34 -15.55 4.21
C LEU A 170 -4.99 -14.71 5.30
N SER A 171 -4.37 -14.67 6.48
CA SER A 171 -4.79 -13.70 7.50
C SER A 171 -4.59 -12.26 7.00
N THR A 172 -5.46 -11.33 7.43
CA THR A 172 -5.29 -9.89 7.21
C THR A 172 -3.97 -9.36 7.79
N ALA A 173 -3.39 -10.06 8.78
CA ALA A 173 -2.07 -9.78 9.35
C ALA A 173 -0.93 -9.76 8.32
N TYR A 174 -1.13 -10.35 7.13
CA TYR A 174 -0.16 -10.29 6.03
C TYR A 174 -0.36 -9.09 5.09
N ALA A 175 -1.21 -8.12 5.42
CA ALA A 175 -1.32 -6.86 4.67
C ALA A 175 0.02 -6.12 4.46
N PRO A 176 0.95 -6.09 5.44
CA PRO A 176 2.28 -5.50 5.24
C PRO A 176 3.08 -6.09 4.08
N ALA A 177 2.80 -7.35 3.70
CA ALA A 177 3.43 -7.98 2.53
C ALA A 177 3.06 -7.28 1.22
N LEU A 178 1.82 -6.79 1.12
CA LEU A 178 1.37 -6.08 -0.07
C LEU A 178 2.11 -4.76 -0.19
N VAL A 179 2.28 -4.06 0.94
CA VAL A 179 3.04 -2.82 1.01
C VAL A 179 4.50 -3.06 0.63
N ALA A 180 5.14 -4.09 1.19
CA ALA A 180 6.52 -4.45 0.83
C ALA A 180 6.67 -4.75 -0.67
N MET A 181 5.74 -5.51 -1.26
CA MET A 181 5.72 -5.76 -2.71
C MET A 181 5.60 -4.46 -3.51
N PHE A 182 4.72 -3.54 -3.10
CA PHE A 182 4.60 -2.24 -3.78
C PHE A 182 5.85 -1.37 -3.60
N MET A 183 6.54 -1.41 -2.46
CA MET A 183 7.84 -0.73 -2.29
C MET A 183 8.85 -1.25 -3.32
N ILE A 184 8.97 -2.57 -3.46
CA ILE A 184 9.89 -3.23 -4.40
C ILE A 184 9.54 -2.86 -5.85
N TYR A 185 8.27 -2.96 -6.24
CA TYR A 185 7.87 -2.67 -7.61
C TYR A 185 8.00 -1.18 -7.95
N SER A 186 7.68 -0.29 -6.99
CA SER A 186 7.82 1.16 -7.16
C SER A 186 9.30 1.57 -7.27
N TYR A 187 10.17 0.94 -6.48
CA TYR A 187 11.63 1.10 -6.62
C TYR A 187 12.07 0.65 -8.02
N GLY A 188 11.63 -0.52 -8.47
CA GLY A 188 11.88 -1.02 -9.82
C GLY A 188 11.44 -0.06 -10.94
N ALA A 189 10.35 0.67 -10.73
CA ALA A 189 9.80 1.61 -11.70
C ALA A 189 10.48 2.99 -11.70
N SER A 190 11.46 3.24 -10.83
CA SER A 190 12.08 4.56 -10.65
C SER A 190 13.19 4.91 -11.65
N GLU A 191 13.57 3.97 -12.53
CA GLU A 191 14.53 4.26 -13.59
C GLU A 191 14.00 5.36 -14.52
N GLY A 192 14.69 6.50 -14.51
CA GLY A 192 14.36 7.69 -15.31
C GLY A 192 13.03 8.36 -14.95
N ARG A 193 12.46 8.08 -13.77
CA ARG A 193 11.12 8.55 -13.36
C ARG A 193 11.10 9.01 -11.91
N GLU A 194 10.39 10.10 -11.66
CA GLU A 194 9.98 10.51 -10.31
C GLU A 194 8.73 9.72 -9.89
N VAL A 195 8.95 8.66 -9.10
CA VAL A 195 7.95 7.70 -8.62
C VAL A 195 7.64 7.95 -7.15
N TYR A 196 6.37 8.16 -6.85
CA TYR A 196 5.86 8.34 -5.49
C TYR A 196 4.97 7.16 -5.10
N LEU A 197 5.44 6.32 -4.18
CA LEU A 197 4.60 5.35 -3.49
C LEU A 197 3.90 6.04 -2.30
N LEU A 198 2.58 6.01 -2.29
CA LEU A 198 1.73 6.67 -1.31
C LEU A 198 0.91 5.62 -0.58
N VAL A 199 1.09 5.49 0.73
CA VAL A 199 0.41 4.44 1.51
C VAL A 199 -0.16 5.02 2.80
N GLU A 200 -1.42 4.71 3.06
CA GLU A 200 -2.08 4.97 4.35
C GLU A 200 -1.95 3.73 5.23
N GLU A 201 -1.49 3.92 6.46
CA GLU A 201 -1.34 2.91 7.51
C GLU A 201 -0.61 1.65 7.01
N PRO A 202 0.64 1.77 6.53
CA PRO A 202 1.38 0.69 5.87
C PRO A 202 1.54 -0.57 6.74
N GLU A 203 1.46 -0.43 8.05
CA GLU A 203 1.52 -1.47 9.07
C GLU A 203 0.16 -1.99 9.55
N ALA A 204 -0.94 -1.70 8.85
CA ALA A 204 -2.26 -2.18 9.24
C ALA A 204 -2.25 -3.70 9.53
N HIS A 205 -2.73 -4.07 10.73
CA HIS A 205 -2.74 -5.44 11.27
C HIS A 205 -1.36 -6.08 11.55
N ALA A 206 -0.26 -5.33 11.43
CA ALA A 206 1.08 -5.83 11.69
C ALA A 206 1.38 -5.98 13.19
N HIS A 207 2.21 -6.96 13.53
CA HIS A 207 2.92 -6.97 14.81
C HIS A 207 3.94 -5.80 14.85
N PRO A 208 4.21 -5.18 16.02
CA PRO A 208 5.18 -4.08 16.15
C PRO A 208 6.53 -4.32 15.46
N VAL A 209 7.10 -5.53 15.59
CA VAL A 209 8.39 -5.87 14.96
C VAL A 209 8.28 -5.87 13.42
N MET A 210 7.15 -6.32 12.86
CA MET A 210 6.90 -6.30 11.43
C MET A 210 6.68 -4.86 10.93
N ALA A 211 6.00 -4.01 11.71
CA ALA A 211 5.87 -2.58 11.42
C ALA A 211 7.25 -1.91 11.36
N HIS A 212 8.10 -2.16 12.35
CA HIS A 212 9.47 -1.68 12.40
C HIS A 212 10.32 -2.21 11.23
N PHE A 213 10.18 -3.48 10.86
CA PHE A 213 10.82 -4.05 9.67
C PHE A 213 10.40 -3.33 8.38
N LEU A 214 9.10 -3.09 8.21
CA LEU A 214 8.56 -2.42 7.02
C LEU A 214 9.05 -0.98 6.89
N GLY A 215 9.10 -0.24 8.01
CA GLY A 215 9.70 1.09 8.05
C GLY A 215 11.18 1.05 7.65
N ARG A 216 11.94 0.08 8.17
CA ARG A 216 13.36 -0.10 7.83
C ARG A 216 13.57 -0.44 6.35
N LEU A 217 12.71 -1.28 5.77
CA LEU A 217 12.73 -1.59 4.34
C LEU A 217 12.56 -0.32 3.50
N ALA A 218 11.55 0.50 3.80
CA ALA A 218 11.33 1.76 3.08
C ALA A 218 12.55 2.70 3.18
N ALA A 219 13.12 2.86 4.37
CA ALA A 219 14.29 3.70 4.58
C ALA A 219 15.52 3.21 3.79
N ARG A 220 15.77 1.89 3.77
CA ARG A 220 16.88 1.32 3.00
C ARG A 220 16.70 1.46 1.49
N LEU A 221 15.49 1.25 0.99
CA LEU A 221 15.21 1.46 -0.44
C LEU A 221 15.36 2.93 -0.83
N ALA A 222 14.93 3.87 0.02
CA ALA A 222 15.16 5.30 -0.21
C ALA A 222 16.65 5.68 -0.19
N GLU A 223 17.43 5.12 0.74
CA GLU A 223 18.91 5.25 0.76
C GLU A 223 19.53 4.79 -0.57
N ARG A 224 19.18 3.58 -1.01
CA ARG A 224 19.69 3.00 -2.25
C ARG A 224 19.29 3.81 -3.48
N ALA A 225 18.05 4.30 -3.51
CA ALA A 225 17.58 5.15 -4.58
C ALA A 225 18.40 6.44 -4.68
N GLU A 226 18.67 7.10 -3.55
CA GLU A 226 19.49 8.31 -3.54
C GLU A 226 20.95 8.02 -3.98
N GLU A 227 21.55 6.94 -3.49
CA GLU A 227 22.89 6.48 -3.89
C GLU A 227 22.98 6.21 -5.42
N ALA A 228 21.93 5.64 -5.99
CA ALA A 228 21.84 5.29 -7.41
C ALA A 228 21.32 6.42 -8.31
N GLY A 229 20.92 7.57 -7.73
CA GLY A 229 20.32 8.68 -8.48
C GLY A 229 18.93 8.37 -9.06
N LEU A 230 18.17 7.50 -8.40
CA LEU A 230 16.81 7.10 -8.77
C LEU A 230 15.76 8.01 -8.13
N GLY A 231 14.70 8.31 -8.87
CA GLY A 231 13.58 9.15 -8.41
C GLY A 231 12.55 8.39 -7.56
N PHE A 232 12.97 7.51 -6.65
CA PHE A 232 12.05 6.76 -5.80
C PHE A 232 11.76 7.48 -4.47
N HIS A 233 10.48 7.74 -4.22
CA HIS A 233 9.99 8.38 -2.99
C HIS A 233 8.88 7.54 -2.37
N ALA A 234 9.00 7.22 -1.09
CA ALA A 234 7.97 6.52 -0.34
C ALA A 234 7.39 7.45 0.74
N VAL A 235 6.08 7.74 0.64
CA VAL A 235 5.37 8.67 1.53
C VAL A 235 4.26 7.92 2.24
N PHE A 236 4.37 7.89 3.57
CA PHE A 236 3.46 7.17 4.45
C PHE A 236 2.66 8.13 5.32
N ALA A 237 1.39 7.80 5.55
CA ALA A 237 0.59 8.37 6.62
C ALA A 237 0.33 7.27 7.66
N THR A 238 0.85 7.44 8.88
CA THR A 238 0.80 6.40 9.91
C THR A 238 0.70 7.03 11.30
N HIS A 239 0.12 6.29 12.24
CA HIS A 239 0.20 6.57 13.67
C HIS A 239 1.10 5.59 14.44
N SER A 240 1.68 4.58 13.77
CA SER A 240 2.56 3.60 14.39
C SER A 240 3.95 4.16 14.67
N LEU A 241 4.29 4.22 15.96
CA LEU A 241 5.63 4.58 16.38
C LEU A 241 6.66 3.52 15.96
N ASP A 242 6.29 2.24 15.96
CA ASP A 242 7.19 1.16 15.56
C ASP A 242 7.62 1.30 14.09
N PHE A 243 6.68 1.59 13.19
CA PHE A 243 6.97 1.88 11.79
C PHE A 243 7.87 3.11 11.66
N LEU A 244 7.52 4.20 12.34
CA LEU A 244 8.29 5.45 12.31
C LEU A 244 9.73 5.26 12.81
N MET A 245 9.92 4.49 13.88
CA MET A 245 11.24 4.14 14.40
C MET A 245 12.05 3.32 13.39
N GLY A 246 11.41 2.38 12.68
CA GLY A 246 12.07 1.61 11.63
C GLY A 246 12.49 2.48 10.45
N ALA A 247 11.63 3.42 10.05
CA ALA A 247 11.87 4.35 8.96
C ALA A 247 12.83 5.49 9.32
N HIS A 248 13.10 5.73 10.61
CA HIS A 248 13.95 6.83 11.05
C HIS A 248 15.40 6.67 10.57
N GLY A 249 15.93 7.73 9.95
CA GLY A 249 17.29 7.77 9.45
C GLY A 249 17.61 9.07 8.72
N LYS A 250 18.82 9.16 8.17
CA LYS A 250 19.31 10.35 7.45
C LYS A 250 18.49 10.68 6.21
N HIS A 251 17.94 9.67 5.56
CA HIS A 251 17.22 9.75 4.29
C HIS A 251 15.69 9.81 4.46
N SER A 252 15.21 9.99 5.69
CA SER A 252 13.79 10.10 5.98
C SER A 252 13.46 11.37 6.77
N LYS A 253 12.23 11.86 6.57
CA LYS A 253 11.66 12.98 7.32
C LYS A 253 10.25 12.60 7.73
N ALA A 254 9.95 12.72 9.02
CA ALA A 254 8.62 12.49 9.56
C ALA A 254 8.01 13.81 10.00
N TYR A 255 6.83 14.14 9.47
CA TYR A 255 6.11 15.37 9.79
C TYR A 255 4.95 15.06 10.73
N ILE A 256 4.85 15.80 11.83
CA ILE A 256 3.76 15.66 12.79
C ILE A 256 2.60 16.54 12.32
N LEU A 257 1.48 15.90 11.97
CA LEU A 257 0.25 16.60 11.59
C LEU A 257 -0.64 16.78 12.82
N ARG A 258 -1.13 18.01 13.03
CA ARG A 258 -2.16 18.31 14.02
C ARG A 258 -3.41 18.87 13.37
N ARG A 259 -4.55 18.58 13.99
CA ARG A 259 -5.85 19.13 13.63
C ARG A 259 -6.37 20.02 14.76
N THR A 260 -6.93 21.15 14.38
CA THR A 260 -7.76 22.02 15.23
C THR A 260 -9.17 22.06 14.64
N ALA A 261 -10.10 22.74 15.30
CA ALA A 261 -11.45 22.95 14.76
C ALA A 261 -11.43 23.62 13.36
N GLU A 262 -10.43 24.46 13.10
CA GLU A 262 -10.37 25.30 11.90
C GLU A 262 -9.44 24.76 10.80
N LYS A 263 -8.38 24.02 11.17
CA LYS A 263 -7.34 23.62 10.21
C LYS A 263 -6.58 22.36 10.59
N VAL A 264 -6.01 21.70 9.57
CA VAL A 264 -4.94 20.70 9.69
C VAL A 264 -3.62 21.35 9.29
N TYR A 265 -2.56 21.16 10.06
CA TYR A 265 -1.25 21.78 9.81
C TYR A 265 -0.10 20.89 10.26
N VAL A 266 1.09 21.13 9.71
CA VAL A 266 2.35 20.52 10.16
C VAL A 266 2.79 21.24 11.44
N GLN A 267 2.80 20.55 12.57
CA GLN A 267 3.28 21.08 13.84
C GLN A 267 4.80 21.18 13.88
N GLY A 268 5.48 20.20 13.27
CA GLY A 268 6.94 20.13 13.26
C GLY A 268 7.44 18.87 12.57
N VAL A 269 8.77 18.73 12.54
CA VAL A 269 9.47 17.51 12.10
C VAL A 269 9.80 16.69 13.34
N TRP A 270 9.51 15.39 13.30
CA TRP A 270 9.84 14.47 14.37
C TRP A 270 11.35 14.22 14.43
N ASP A 271 11.92 14.33 15.62
CA ASP A 271 13.37 14.31 15.87
C ASP A 271 13.93 12.92 16.22
N GLY A 272 13.11 11.87 16.12
CA GLY A 272 13.48 10.50 16.47
C GLY A 272 13.53 10.22 17.97
N ARG A 273 13.29 11.22 18.83
CA ARG A 273 13.41 11.12 20.30
C ARG A 273 12.09 11.34 21.03
N SER A 274 11.09 11.89 20.33
CA SER A 274 9.87 12.38 20.95
C SER A 274 8.67 11.45 20.73
N TYR A 275 8.13 10.94 21.82
CA TYR A 275 6.75 10.47 21.96
C TYR A 275 5.72 11.18 21.02
N VAL A 276 4.93 10.43 20.22
CA VAL A 276 3.90 10.99 19.30
C VAL A 276 2.75 11.56 20.12
N PRO A 277 2.50 12.89 20.10
CA PRO A 277 1.50 13.49 20.97
C PRO A 277 0.07 13.03 20.61
N GLY A 278 -0.55 12.23 21.49
CA GLY A 278 -1.96 11.85 21.41
C GLY A 278 -2.40 10.70 22.31
N LEU A 279 -1.51 9.77 22.67
CA LEU A 279 -1.83 8.56 23.49
C LEU A 279 -1.38 8.62 24.97
N SER A 280 -0.61 9.64 25.30
CA SER A 280 0.10 9.94 26.57
C SER A 280 0.32 11.45 26.73
N ASP A 281 -0.36 12.29 25.92
CA ASP A 281 -0.53 13.68 26.31
C ASP A 281 -1.36 13.60 27.61
N PRO A 282 -0.87 14.09 28.75
CA PRO A 282 -1.62 14.01 30.00
C PRO A 282 -3.04 14.54 29.82
N GLY A 283 -3.22 15.57 28.97
CA GLY A 283 -4.54 16.13 28.64
C GLY A 283 -5.45 15.18 27.85
N ALA A 284 -4.92 14.27 27.04
CA ALA A 284 -5.72 13.22 26.37
C ALA A 284 -6.17 12.15 27.37
N TYR A 285 -5.33 11.84 28.37
CA TYR A 285 -5.67 10.95 29.48
C TYR A 285 -6.74 11.58 30.39
N GLU A 286 -6.63 12.87 30.69
CA GLU A 286 -7.61 13.65 31.48
C GLU A 286 -9.00 13.66 30.80
N VAL A 287 -9.05 13.92 29.49
CA VAL A 287 -10.31 13.92 28.71
C VAL A 287 -10.95 12.53 28.60
N LEU A 288 -10.16 11.46 28.48
CA LEU A 288 -10.67 10.09 28.34
C LEU A 288 -11.00 9.41 29.68
N THR A 289 -10.38 9.85 30.77
CA THR A 289 -10.63 9.30 32.12
C THR A 289 -11.51 10.18 33.01
N GLY A 290 -11.90 11.36 32.53
CA GLY A 290 -12.80 12.27 33.23
C GLY A 290 -12.22 12.84 34.53
N LYS A 291 -10.90 13.09 34.55
CA LYS A 291 -10.22 13.82 35.63
C LYS A 291 -9.56 15.05 35.08
#